data_AF-A0A8T5VA09-F1
#
_entry.id   AF-A0A8T5VA09-F1
#
_cell.length_a   1.000
_cell.length_b   1.000
_cell.length_c   1.000
_cell.angle_alpha   90.00
_cell.angle_beta   90.00
_cell.angle_gamma   90.00
#
_symmetry.space_group_name_H-M   'P 1'
#
loop_
_entity.id
_entity.type
_entity.pdbx_description
1 polymer ?
#
loop_
_entity_poly.entity_id
_entity_poly.type
_entity_poly.pdbx_seq_one_letter_code
_entity_poly.pdbx_strand_id
1 'polypeptide(L)'
;MTQDITPQEAMKRLDEHFGGREGMLIHTLTMLSTSGQPTDVTFYRRKPILDVRVSTKLGAARLYGLESHVPRLLKRIEFSNGTVASLDEIWTVNPMPIGGFTAEELAAVDLSEAEQRVGPQGETMRKMIRKTYHCKGRKETDIYLRRWIAS
;
A
#
# COMPACT_ATOMS: atom_id res chain seq x y z
N MET A 1 3.47 11.72 -28.07
CA MET A 1 3.72 12.71 -27.00
C MET A 1 2.76 12.39 -25.87
N THR A 2 3.18 11.58 -24.90
CA THR A 2 2.47 11.45 -23.62
C THR A 2 2.64 12.78 -22.90
N GLN A 3 1.56 13.52 -22.72
CA GLN A 3 1.60 14.71 -21.87
C GLN A 3 1.81 14.22 -20.44
N ASP A 4 2.96 14.55 -19.86
CA ASP A 4 3.22 14.32 -18.45
C ASP A 4 2.20 15.15 -17.64
N ILE A 5 1.25 14.45 -17.01
CA ILE A 5 0.29 15.07 -16.10
C ILE A 5 1.04 15.54 -14.86
N THR A 6 0.75 16.76 -14.40
CA THR A 6 1.33 17.23 -13.13
C THR A 6 0.79 16.42 -11.96
N PRO A 7 1.50 16.31 -10.83
CA PRO A 7 0.99 15.65 -9.64
C PRO A 7 -0.36 16.21 -9.16
N GLN A 8 -0.58 17.53 -9.30
CA GLN A 8 -1.85 18.16 -8.93
C GLN A 8 -3.00 17.70 -9.84
N GLU A 9 -2.77 17.60 -11.14
CA GLU A 9 -3.76 17.12 -12.11
C GLU A 9 -4.06 15.62 -11.90
N ALA A 10 -3.02 14.82 -11.61
CA ALA A 10 -3.19 13.41 -11.25
C ALA A 10 -4.05 13.27 -9.99
N MET A 11 -3.77 14.04 -8.94
CA MET A 11 -4.57 14.03 -7.70
C MET A 11 -6.03 14.44 -7.94
N LYS A 12 -6.26 15.45 -8.78
CA LYS A 12 -7.62 15.89 -9.13
C LYS A 12 -8.41 14.79 -9.85
N ARG A 13 -7.81 14.13 -10.85
CA ARG A 13 -8.46 13.02 -11.56
C ARG A 13 -8.75 11.83 -10.66
N LEU A 14 -7.85 11.54 -9.72
CA LEU A 14 -8.06 10.48 -8.74
C LEU A 14 -9.20 10.82 -7.78
N ASP A 15 -9.31 12.09 -7.37
CA ASP A 15 -10.42 12.56 -6.54
C ASP A 15 -11.76 12.46 -7.30
N GLU A 16 -11.80 12.90 -8.56
CA GLU A 16 -12.97 12.77 -9.43
C GLU A 16 -13.40 11.32 -9.65
N HIS A 17 -12.44 10.39 -9.80
CA HIS A 17 -12.73 8.99 -10.09
C HIS A 17 -13.08 8.16 -8.84
N PHE A 18 -12.43 8.43 -7.71
CA PHE A 18 -12.54 7.60 -6.51
C PHE A 18 -13.25 8.31 -5.33
N GLY A 19 -13.60 9.59 -5.43
CA GLY A 19 -14.11 10.36 -4.29
C GLY A 19 -13.06 10.57 -3.20
N GLY A 20 -11.79 10.62 -3.61
CA GLY A 20 -10.64 10.86 -2.74
C GLY A 20 -9.91 9.59 -2.28
N ARG A 21 -9.05 9.79 -1.28
CA ARG A 21 -8.09 8.78 -0.80
C ARG A 21 -8.76 7.53 -0.22
N GLU A 22 -9.91 7.69 0.45
CA GLU A 22 -10.63 6.55 1.03
C GLU A 22 -11.22 5.63 -0.05
N GLY A 23 -11.85 6.20 -1.10
CA GLY A 23 -12.38 5.40 -2.19
C GLY A 23 -11.29 4.71 -3.01
N MET A 24 -10.12 5.35 -3.18
CA MET A 24 -8.95 4.71 -3.79
C MET A 24 -8.50 3.50 -2.96
N LEU A 25 -8.42 3.67 -1.63
CA LEU A 25 -8.03 2.58 -0.74
C LEU A 25 -9.04 1.42 -0.76
N ILE A 26 -10.34 1.72 -0.79
CA ILE A 26 -11.40 0.71 -0.94
C ILE A 26 -11.25 -0.05 -2.26
N HIS A 27 -10.99 0.66 -3.36
CA HIS A 27 -10.77 0.06 -4.66
C HIS A 27 -9.56 -0.87 -4.65
N THR A 28 -8.41 -0.41 -4.15
CA THR A 28 -7.19 -1.23 -4.02
C THR A 28 -7.43 -2.48 -3.16
N LEU A 29 -8.06 -2.34 -2.00
CA LEU A 29 -8.38 -3.48 -1.12
C LEU A 29 -9.32 -4.48 -1.80
N THR A 30 -10.29 -4.00 -2.58
CA THR A 30 -11.20 -4.86 -3.35
C THR A 30 -10.45 -5.64 -4.43
N MET A 31 -9.58 -4.97 -5.17
CA MET A 31 -8.73 -5.61 -6.19
C MET A 31 -7.82 -6.67 -5.57
N LEU A 32 -7.13 -6.35 -4.47
CA LEU A 32 -6.25 -7.28 -3.75
C LEU A 32 -7.01 -8.46 -3.12
N SER A 33 -8.21 -8.21 -2.61
CA SER A 33 -9.10 -9.27 -2.11
C SER A 33 -9.51 -10.24 -3.22
N THR A 34 -9.61 -9.76 -4.46
CA THR A 34 -10.01 -10.56 -5.62
C THR A 34 -8.82 -11.30 -6.24
N SER A 35 -7.69 -10.63 -6.43
CA SER A 35 -6.49 -11.21 -7.04
C SER A 35 -5.72 -12.11 -6.07
N GLY A 36 -5.89 -11.88 -4.78
CA GLY A 36 -5.08 -12.51 -3.75
C GLY A 36 -3.62 -12.05 -3.76
N GLN A 37 -3.25 -11.00 -4.49
CA GLN A 37 -1.86 -10.49 -4.55
C GLN A 37 -1.35 -10.13 -3.14
N PRO A 38 -0.09 -10.43 -2.78
CA PRO A 38 0.44 -10.06 -1.47
C PRO A 38 0.60 -8.53 -1.36
N THR A 39 0.58 -8.01 -0.15
CA THR A 39 0.69 -6.58 0.09
C THR A 39 1.33 -6.27 1.44
N ASP A 40 2.08 -5.17 1.49
CA ASP A 40 2.50 -4.51 2.73
C ASP A 40 1.44 -3.46 3.11
N VAL A 41 0.93 -3.53 4.34
CA VAL A 41 -0.07 -2.59 4.86
C VAL A 41 0.53 -1.76 5.98
N THR A 42 0.47 -0.45 5.82
CA THR A 42 0.91 0.51 6.83
C THR A 42 -0.29 1.10 7.55
N PHE A 43 -0.09 1.60 8.78
CA PHE A 43 -1.16 2.10 9.63
C PHE A 43 -0.82 3.48 10.17
N TYR A 44 -1.83 4.25 10.59
CA TYR A 44 -1.59 5.55 11.21
C TYR A 44 -0.91 5.45 12.58
N ARG A 45 -1.27 4.44 13.38
CA ARG A 45 -0.95 4.39 14.82
C ARG A 45 -0.19 3.14 15.27
N ARG A 46 0.21 2.27 14.34
CA ARG A 46 0.91 1.01 14.67
C ARG A 46 1.89 0.57 13.58
N LYS A 47 2.67 -0.46 13.91
CA LYS A 47 3.64 -1.05 12.99
C LYS A 47 2.95 -1.71 11.79
N PRO A 48 3.60 -1.67 10.61
CA PRO A 48 3.06 -2.27 9.40
C PRO A 48 2.99 -3.80 9.51
N ILE A 49 2.11 -4.40 8.72
CA ILE A 49 2.11 -5.84 8.44
C ILE A 49 2.62 -6.04 7.02
N LEU A 50 3.49 -7.04 6.82
CA LEU A 50 4.20 -7.24 5.56
C LEU A 50 3.76 -8.55 4.92
N ASP A 51 3.79 -8.57 3.59
CA ASP A 51 3.56 -9.75 2.77
C ASP A 51 2.28 -10.52 3.15
N VAL A 52 1.21 -9.76 3.43
CA VAL A 52 -0.10 -10.31 3.78
C VAL A 52 -1.03 -10.34 2.58
N ARG A 53 -2.04 -11.20 2.62
CA ARG A 53 -3.16 -11.18 1.66
C ARG A 53 -4.40 -10.61 2.31
N VAL A 54 -5.12 -9.78 1.58
CA VAL A 54 -6.46 -9.31 1.98
C VAL A 54 -7.42 -10.50 1.86
N SER A 55 -8.24 -10.72 2.89
CA SER A 55 -9.28 -11.76 2.87
C SER A 55 -10.18 -11.62 1.65
N THR A 56 -10.57 -12.74 1.03
CA THR A 56 -11.40 -12.78 -0.19
C THR A 56 -12.83 -12.27 0.03
N LYS A 57 -13.24 -12.05 1.28
CA LYS A 57 -14.60 -11.64 1.65
C LYS A 57 -15.04 -10.34 0.96
N LEU A 58 -14.14 -9.37 0.82
CA LEU A 58 -14.47 -8.07 0.22
C LEU A 58 -14.71 -8.19 -1.29
N GLY A 59 -13.82 -8.87 -2.01
CA GLY A 59 -13.97 -9.16 -3.44
C GLY A 59 -15.20 -10.02 -3.72
N ALA A 60 -15.43 -11.06 -2.90
CA ALA A 60 -16.62 -11.91 -3.02
C ALA A 60 -17.92 -11.11 -2.80
N ALA A 61 -17.98 -10.23 -1.79
CA ALA A 61 -19.17 -9.42 -1.55
C ALA A 61 -19.51 -8.54 -2.76
N ARG A 62 -18.51 -7.94 -3.42
CA ARG A 62 -18.70 -7.17 -4.65
C ARG A 62 -19.12 -8.05 -5.82
N LEU A 63 -18.45 -9.18 -6.03
CA LEU A 63 -18.73 -10.11 -7.13
C LEU A 63 -20.17 -10.66 -7.09
N TYR A 64 -20.68 -10.95 -5.89
CA TYR A 64 -22.02 -11.51 -5.69
C TYR A 64 -23.10 -10.46 -5.40
N GLY A 65 -22.81 -9.15 -5.57
CA GLY A 65 -23.79 -8.07 -5.37
C GLY A 65 -24.24 -7.88 -3.92
N LEU A 66 -23.44 -8.31 -2.93
CA LEU A 66 -23.72 -8.19 -1.50
C LEU A 66 -23.28 -6.83 -0.93
N GLU A 67 -23.67 -5.74 -1.60
CA GLU A 67 -23.25 -4.37 -1.28
C GLU A 67 -23.56 -3.94 0.17
N SER A 68 -24.65 -4.45 0.73
CA SER A 68 -25.04 -4.21 2.14
C SER A 68 -24.02 -4.73 3.16
N HIS A 69 -23.15 -5.68 2.78
CA HIS A 69 -22.14 -6.26 3.66
C HIS A 69 -20.82 -5.49 3.64
N VAL A 70 -20.55 -4.73 2.57
CA VAL A 70 -19.27 -4.03 2.36
C VAL A 70 -18.92 -3.09 3.52
N PRO A 71 -19.83 -2.25 4.06
CA PRO A 71 -19.48 -1.38 5.19
C PRO A 71 -19.00 -2.13 6.42
N ARG A 72 -19.56 -3.32 6.69
CA ARG A 72 -19.13 -4.17 7.80
C ARG A 72 -17.75 -4.78 7.55
N LEU A 73 -17.48 -5.19 6.31
CA LEU A 73 -16.19 -5.74 5.92
C LEU A 73 -15.08 -4.68 5.98
N LEU A 74 -15.36 -3.43 5.58
CA LEU A 74 -14.40 -2.32 5.67
C LEU A 74 -14.08 -1.93 7.13
N LYS A 75 -14.97 -2.20 8.09
CA LYS A 75 -14.68 -2.05 9.52
C LYS A 75 -13.85 -3.19 10.10
N ARG A 76 -13.70 -4.31 9.39
CA ARG A 76 -13.02 -5.53 9.86
C ARG A 76 -12.36 -6.27 8.70
N ILE A 77 -11.38 -5.63 8.10
CA ILE A 77 -10.58 -6.20 7.02
C ILE A 77 -9.63 -7.22 7.65
N GLU A 78 -9.78 -8.48 7.26
CA GLU A 78 -8.95 -9.59 7.72
C GLU A 78 -7.77 -9.80 6.78
N PHE A 79 -6.61 -10.13 7.35
CA PHE A 79 -5.38 -10.42 6.63
C PHE A 79 -4.90 -11.84 6.89
N SER A 80 -4.13 -12.42 5.96
CA SER A 80 -3.64 -13.81 6.04
C SER A 80 -2.82 -14.14 7.29
N ASN A 81 -2.21 -13.14 7.95
CA ASN A 81 -1.48 -13.34 9.21
C ASN A 81 -2.38 -13.29 10.46
N GLY A 82 -3.70 -13.28 10.30
CA GLY A 82 -4.68 -13.19 11.39
C GLY A 82 -4.94 -11.78 11.90
N THR A 83 -4.22 -10.76 11.40
CA THR A 83 -4.49 -9.36 11.75
C THR A 83 -5.85 -8.94 11.21
N VAL A 84 -6.55 -8.12 11.98
CA VAL A 84 -7.76 -7.40 11.54
C VAL A 84 -7.49 -5.91 11.65
N ALA A 85 -7.99 -5.13 10.69
CA ALA A 85 -7.96 -3.66 10.75
C ALA A 85 -9.24 -3.08 10.17
N SER A 86 -9.64 -1.90 10.63
CA SER A 86 -10.62 -1.08 9.93
C SER A 86 -9.95 -0.18 8.88
N LEU A 87 -10.72 0.27 7.91
CA LEU A 87 -10.26 1.15 6.82
C LEU A 87 -9.60 2.44 7.33
N ASP A 88 -10.12 3.01 8.42
CA ASP A 88 -9.62 4.24 9.06
C ASP A 88 -8.31 4.04 9.83
N GLU A 89 -7.91 2.79 10.13
CA GLU A 89 -6.60 2.51 10.72
C GLU A 89 -5.48 2.49 9.67
N ILE A 90 -5.81 2.12 8.43
CA ILE A 90 -4.85 1.87 7.36
C ILE A 90 -4.35 3.21 6.80
N TRP A 91 -3.05 3.35 6.61
CA TRP A 91 -2.40 4.50 5.98
C TRP A 91 -2.12 4.27 4.48
N THR A 92 -1.43 3.18 4.14
CA THR A 92 -1.24 2.76 2.74
C THR A 92 -1.32 1.25 2.62
N VAL A 93 -1.61 0.80 1.40
CA VAL A 93 -1.55 -0.61 0.98
C VAL A 93 -0.66 -0.64 -0.25
N ASN A 94 0.46 -1.35 -0.15
CA ASN A 94 1.49 -1.42 -1.19
C ASN A 94 1.50 -2.85 -1.75
N PRO A 95 0.97 -3.09 -2.95
CA PRO A 95 1.00 -4.42 -3.56
C PRO A 95 2.45 -4.91 -3.74
N MET A 96 2.69 -6.18 -3.45
CA MET A 96 3.99 -6.82 -3.59
C MET A 96 3.98 -7.85 -4.74
N PRO A 97 5.14 -8.17 -5.34
CA PRO A 97 5.23 -9.22 -6.34
C PRO A 97 4.76 -10.58 -5.81
N ILE A 98 4.06 -11.33 -6.66
CA ILE A 98 3.67 -12.72 -6.36
C ILE A 98 4.95 -13.55 -6.29
N GLY A 99 5.16 -14.28 -5.18
CA GLY A 99 6.39 -15.02 -4.92
C GLY A 99 7.34 -14.31 -3.95
N GLY A 100 7.09 -13.03 -3.65
CA GLY A 100 7.89 -12.24 -2.71
C GLY A 100 9.31 -11.97 -3.23
N PHE A 101 10.23 -11.73 -2.30
CA PHE A 101 11.65 -11.55 -2.58
C PHE A 101 12.49 -12.47 -1.70
N THR A 102 13.56 -12.99 -2.27
CA THR A 102 14.64 -13.66 -1.54
C THR A 102 15.47 -12.65 -0.75
N ALA A 103 16.23 -13.15 0.23
CA ALA A 103 17.13 -12.30 1.01
C ALA A 103 18.25 -11.72 0.14
N GLU A 104 18.71 -12.49 -0.84
CA GLU A 104 19.75 -12.14 -1.79
C GLU A 104 19.29 -11.01 -2.73
N GLU A 105 18.06 -11.10 -3.27
CA GLU A 105 17.46 -10.04 -4.10
C GLU A 105 17.37 -8.72 -3.33
N LEU A 106 16.86 -8.78 -2.09
CA LEU A 106 16.78 -7.58 -1.26
C LEU A 106 18.16 -7.02 -0.91
N ALA A 107 19.14 -7.88 -0.63
CA ALA A 107 20.50 -7.46 -0.32
C ALA A 107 21.20 -6.77 -1.51
N ALA A 108 20.86 -7.17 -2.73
CA ALA A 108 21.44 -6.63 -3.97
C ALA A 108 20.86 -5.27 -4.41
N VAL A 109 19.74 -4.83 -3.82
CA VAL A 109 19.12 -3.53 -4.16
C VAL A 109 20.07 -2.37 -3.88
N ASP A 110 20.27 -1.52 -4.88
CA ASP A 110 21.00 -0.26 -4.73
C ASP A 110 20.15 0.78 -3.98
N LEU A 111 20.64 1.19 -2.81
CA LEU A 111 19.99 2.21 -1.98
C LEU A 111 20.37 3.64 -2.36
N SER A 112 21.20 3.86 -3.39
CA SER A 112 21.51 5.20 -3.89
C SER A 112 20.26 5.94 -4.38
N GLU A 113 19.31 5.21 -4.98
CA GLU A 113 18.01 5.71 -5.41
C GLU A 113 17.17 6.30 -4.26
N ALA A 114 17.39 5.81 -3.03
CA ALA A 114 16.65 6.27 -1.87
C ALA A 114 16.88 7.76 -1.55
N GLU A 115 17.99 8.34 -2.01
CA GLU A 115 18.33 9.74 -1.79
C GLU A 115 17.75 10.68 -2.87
N GLN A 116 17.15 10.13 -3.94
CA GLN A 116 16.48 10.92 -4.96
C GLN A 116 15.25 11.62 -4.40
N ARG A 117 15.07 12.89 -4.79
CA ARG A 117 13.93 13.73 -4.39
C ARG A 117 12.74 13.48 -5.31
N VAL A 118 11.93 12.50 -4.96
CA VAL A 118 10.74 12.07 -5.72
C VAL A 118 9.43 12.44 -5.03
N GLY A 119 9.51 12.98 -3.81
CA GLY A 119 8.33 13.38 -3.04
C GLY A 119 7.66 14.64 -3.60
N PRO A 120 6.35 14.80 -3.39
CA PRO A 120 5.59 15.95 -3.88
C PRO A 120 6.05 17.29 -3.29
N GLN A 121 6.77 17.29 -2.16
CA GLN A 121 7.36 18.48 -1.54
C GLN A 121 8.91 18.46 -1.64
N GLY A 122 9.46 17.68 -2.58
CA GLY A 122 10.90 17.51 -2.75
C GLY A 122 11.56 16.64 -1.68
N GLU A 123 10.79 15.81 -0.96
CA GLU A 123 11.36 14.84 -0.02
C GLU A 123 12.12 13.72 -0.75
N THR A 124 13.14 13.18 -0.09
CA THR A 124 13.78 11.95 -0.55
C THR A 124 12.86 10.74 -0.38
N MET A 125 13.01 9.72 -1.23
CA MET A 125 12.31 8.44 -1.07
C MET A 125 12.54 7.85 0.33
N ARG A 126 13.76 7.95 0.86
CA ARG A 126 14.10 7.55 2.24
C ARG A 126 13.22 8.25 3.28
N LYS A 127 13.02 9.56 3.16
CA LYS A 127 12.18 10.33 4.08
C LYS A 127 10.72 9.89 3.99
N MET A 128 10.23 9.63 2.77
CA MET A 128 8.88 9.11 2.54
C MET A 128 8.69 7.74 3.18
N ILE A 129 9.56 6.77 2.88
CA ILE A 129 9.47 5.40 3.41
C ILE A 129 9.57 5.38 4.93
N ARG A 130 10.50 6.16 5.51
CA ARG A 130 10.61 6.30 6.97
C ARG A 130 9.30 6.75 7.62
N LYS A 131 8.62 7.73 7.00
CA LYS A 131 7.33 8.25 7.49
C LYS A 131 6.20 7.24 7.30
N THR A 132 6.13 6.60 6.13
CA THR A 132 5.08 5.63 5.79
C THR A 132 5.14 4.36 6.64
N TYR A 133 6.35 3.87 6.95
CA TYR A 133 6.55 2.63 7.73
C TYR A 133 6.86 2.86 9.22
N HIS A 134 6.84 4.12 9.70
CA HIS A 134 7.15 4.49 11.08
C HIS A 134 8.50 3.94 11.59
N CYS A 135 9.56 4.15 10.80
CA CYS A 135 10.88 3.63 11.11
C CYS A 135 11.59 4.49 12.18
N LYS A 136 12.20 3.83 13.16
CA LYS A 136 12.98 4.44 14.24
C LYS A 136 14.35 4.91 13.79
N GLY A 137 14.92 4.29 12.76
CA GLY A 137 16.28 4.58 12.32
C GLY A 137 16.59 4.16 10.89
N ARG A 138 17.83 4.43 10.45
CA ARG A 138 18.30 4.18 9.09
C ARG A 138 18.23 2.70 8.72
N LYS A 139 18.76 1.81 9.59
CA LYS A 139 18.76 0.36 9.37
C LYS A 139 17.35 -0.21 9.13
N GLU A 140 16.37 0.22 9.93
CA GLU A 140 14.97 -0.19 9.75
C GLU A 140 14.38 0.40 8.46
N THR A 141 14.72 1.65 8.13
CA THR A 141 14.29 2.28 6.87
C THR A 141 14.86 1.54 5.66
N ASP A 142 16.11 1.09 5.71
CA ASP A 142 16.76 0.36 4.62
C ASP A 142 16.08 -0.98 4.32
N ILE A 143 15.45 -1.62 5.30
CA ILE A 143 14.68 -2.86 5.08
C ILE A 143 13.48 -2.57 4.17
N TYR A 144 12.71 -1.52 4.49
CA TYR A 144 11.53 -1.17 3.70
C TYR A 144 11.88 -0.51 2.37
N LEU A 145 12.98 0.22 2.29
CA LEU A 145 13.47 0.78 1.03
C LEU A 145 13.82 -0.32 0.03
N ARG A 146 14.51 -1.38 0.47
CA ARG A 146 14.81 -2.51 -0.40
C ARG A 146 13.55 -3.15 -0.97
N ARG A 147 12.54 -3.34 -0.12
CA ARG A 147 11.24 -3.89 -0.54
C ARG A 147 10.52 -2.97 -1.53
N TRP A 148 10.57 -1.66 -1.31
CA TRP A 148 9.94 -0.65 -2.16
C TRP A 148 10.61 -0.51 -3.53
N ILE A 149 11.94 -0.55 -3.57
CA ILE A 149 12.71 -0.40 -4.82
C ILE A 149 12.64 -1.69 -5.65
N ALA A 150 12.59 -2.85 -4.99
CA ALA A 150 12.48 -4.14 -5.68
C ALA A 150 11.06 -4.45 -6.22
N SER A 151 10.03 -3.73 -5.75
CA SER A 151 8.62 -3.93 -6.16
C SER A 151 8.23 -3.08 -7.35
#